data_AF-A0A119HD37-F1
#
_entry.id   AF-A0A119HD37-F1
#
_cell.length_a   1.000
_cell.length_b   1.000
_cell.length_c   1.000
_cell.angle_alpha   90.00
_cell.angle_beta   90.00
_cell.angle_gamma   90.00
#
_symmetry.space_group_name_H-M   'P 1'
#
loop_
_entity.id
_entity.type
_entity.pdbx_description
1 polymer ?
#
loop_
_entity_poly.entity_id
_entity_poly.type
_entity_poly.pdbx_seq_one_letter_code
_entity_poly.pdbx_strand_id
1 'polypeptide(L)'
;MIKSWQHKGLEAFFLSGSKAGIRPDHAPRLGRQLARLDLASAPLDMNVPGWRFHRLEGSLVGHYAVSVNGNWRLTFRFDGPDAVLVDY
;
A
#
# COMPACT_ATOMS: atom_id res chain seq x y z
N MET A 1 9.28 2.30 -6.71
CA MET A 1 9.68 2.99 -5.44
C MET A 1 8.49 3.75 -4.88
N ILE A 2 8.33 3.80 -3.56
CA ILE A 2 7.31 4.64 -2.92
C ILE A 2 7.85 6.07 -2.80
N LYS A 3 7.11 7.06 -3.31
CA LYS A 3 7.51 8.47 -3.35
C LYS A 3 6.67 9.37 -2.45
N SER A 4 5.42 9.02 -2.17
CA SER A 4 4.56 9.85 -1.32
C SER A 4 3.52 9.05 -0.55
N TRP A 5 3.13 9.61 0.59
CA TRP A 5 2.26 8.98 1.57
C TRP A 5 1.11 9.92 1.92
N GLN A 6 -0.10 9.38 2.01
CA GLN A 6 -1.22 10.06 2.65
C GLN A 6 -1.27 9.69 4.15
N HIS A 7 -0.90 8.46 4.50
CA HIS A 7 -0.91 7.98 5.88
C HIS A 7 0.43 8.13 6.59
N LYS A 8 0.52 9.05 7.57
CA LYS A 8 1.77 9.32 8.31
C LYS A 8 2.26 8.16 9.18
N GLY A 9 1.35 7.41 9.83
CA GLY A 9 1.72 6.19 10.58
C GLY A 9 2.32 5.08 9.71
N LEU A 10 1.80 4.89 8.49
CA LEU A 10 2.31 3.93 7.53
C LEU A 10 3.68 4.33 6.97
N GLU A 11 3.86 5.62 6.67
CA GLU A 11 5.16 6.20 6.31
C GLU A 11 6.20 5.94 7.41
N ALA A 12 5.86 6.24 8.67
CA ALA A 12 6.73 5.98 9.81
C ALA A 12 7.05 4.48 9.97
N PHE A 13 6.06 3.61 9.77
CA PHE A 13 6.25 2.17 9.80
C PHE A 13 7.22 1.69 8.71
N PHE A 14 7.08 2.20 7.48
CA PHE A 14 7.97 1.85 6.39
C PHE A 14 9.41 2.30 6.64
N LEU A 15 9.60 3.53 7.09
CA LEU A 15 10.93 4.14 7.22
C LEU A 15 11.69 3.69 8.47
N SER A 16 10.99 3.43 9.58
CA SER A 16 11.62 3.18 10.90
C SER A 16 11.20 1.89 11.58
N GLY A 17 10.20 1.19 11.03
CA GLY A 17 9.58 0.04 11.69
C GLY A 17 8.64 0.41 12.86
N SER A 18 8.45 1.70 13.15
CA SER A 18 7.52 2.16 14.19
C SER A 18 6.10 1.70 13.88
N LYS A 19 5.46 1.03 14.84
CA LYS A 19 4.06 0.60 14.71
C LYS A 19 3.08 1.67 15.21
N ALA A 20 3.58 2.82 15.67
CA ALA A 20 2.73 3.93 16.09
C ALA A 20 1.95 4.46 14.89
N GLY A 21 0.62 4.47 14.99
CA GLY A 21 -0.25 4.90 13.90
C GLY A 21 -0.63 3.81 12.89
N ILE A 22 -0.28 2.55 13.11
CA ILE A 22 -0.87 1.42 12.40
C ILE A 22 -1.42 0.39 13.39
N ARG A 23 -2.32 -0.48 12.94
CA ARG A 23 -2.70 -1.67 13.72
C ARG A 23 -1.52 -2.66 13.84
N PRO A 24 -1.03 -2.98 15.05
CA PRO A 24 0.16 -3.81 15.21
C PRO A 24 0.01 -5.23 14.65
N ASP A 25 -1.20 -5.80 14.66
CA ASP A 25 -1.51 -7.12 14.10
C ASP A 25 -1.44 -7.15 12.57
N HIS A 26 -1.58 -6.00 11.91
CA HIS A 26 -1.42 -5.89 10.45
C HIS A 26 0.05 -5.73 10.03
N ALA A 27 0.94 -5.34 10.93
CA ALA A 27 2.33 -5.00 10.63
C ALA A 27 3.09 -6.08 9.81
N PRO A 28 2.98 -7.40 10.12
CA PRO A 28 3.68 -8.42 9.34
C PRO A 28 3.25 -8.46 7.87
N ARG A 29 1.95 -8.29 7.60
CA ARG A 29 1.43 -8.32 6.22
C ARG A 29 1.68 -7.00 5.51
N LEU A 30 1.47 -5.87 6.18
CA LEU A 30 1.81 -4.55 5.64
C LEU A 30 3.28 -4.46 5.25
N GLY A 31 4.19 -4.94 6.09
CA GLY A 31 5.62 -4.91 5.78
C GLY A 31 5.94 -5.63 4.47
N ARG A 32 5.36 -6.80 4.22
CA ARG A 32 5.52 -7.53 2.95
C ARG A 32 4.92 -6.78 1.77
N GLN A 33 3.75 -6.17 1.95
CA GLN A 33 3.07 -5.43 0.89
C GLN A 33 3.82 -4.15 0.52
N LEU A 34 4.30 -3.40 1.51
CA LEU A 34 5.08 -2.18 1.30
C LEU A 34 6.44 -2.49 0.66
N ALA A 35 7.13 -3.55 1.10
CA ALA A 35 8.38 -3.97 0.46
C ALA A 35 8.18 -4.35 -1.01
N ARG A 36 7.07 -5.04 -1.34
CA ARG A 36 6.72 -5.36 -2.72
C ARG A 36 6.35 -4.10 -3.52
N LEU A 37 5.57 -3.20 -2.93
CA LEU A 37 5.14 -1.95 -3.57
C LEU A 37 6.33 -1.02 -3.86
N ASP A 38 7.33 -1.01 -2.99
CA ASP A 38 8.54 -0.22 -3.21
C ASP A 38 9.38 -0.73 -4.40
N LEU A 39 9.38 -2.03 -4.64
CA LEU A 39 10.02 -2.65 -5.80
C LEU A 39 9.16 -2.66 -7.06
N ALA A 40 7.87 -2.37 -6.95
CA ALA A 40 6.94 -2.39 -8.07
C ALA A 40 7.23 -1.24 -9.04
N SER A 41 7.06 -1.54 -10.32
CA SER A 41 7.17 -0.59 -11.44
C SER A 41 5.83 -0.34 -12.13
N ALA A 42 4.84 -1.19 -11.85
CA ALA A 42 3.47 -1.02 -12.31
C ALA A 42 2.47 -1.58 -11.27
N PRO A 43 1.20 -1.13 -11.28
CA PRO A 43 0.19 -1.63 -10.35
C PRO A 43 0.01 -3.16 -10.37
N LEU A 44 0.17 -3.78 -11.54
CA LEU A 44 -0.03 -5.22 -11.72
C LEU A 44 1.01 -6.06 -10.95
N ASP A 45 2.17 -5.50 -10.62
CA ASP A 45 3.21 -6.17 -9.81
C ASP A 45 2.72 -6.52 -8.39
N MET A 46 1.64 -5.85 -7.95
CA MET A 46 0.95 -6.07 -6.68
C MET A 46 -0.16 -7.12 -6.73
N ASN A 47 -0.42 -7.73 -7.91
CA ASN A 47 -1.40 -8.81 -8.08
C ASN A 47 -0.87 -10.16 -7.58
N VAL A 48 -0.53 -10.20 -6.29
CA VAL A 48 -0.06 -11.40 -5.61
C VAL A 48 -1.27 -12.22 -5.13
N PRO A 49 -1.27 -13.56 -5.31
CA PRO A 49 -2.33 -14.41 -4.80
C PRO A 49 -2.64 -14.16 -3.32
N GLY A 50 -3.93 -14.07 -2.99
CA GLY A 50 -4.40 -13.79 -1.62
C GLY A 50 -4.40 -12.31 -1.22
N TRP A 51 -3.85 -11.40 -2.03
CA TRP A 51 -3.90 -9.96 -1.78
C TRP A 51 -5.12 -9.27 -2.38
N ARG A 52 -5.90 -9.96 -3.22
CA ARG A 52 -7.16 -9.43 -3.80
C ARG A 52 -6.94 -8.05 -4.43
N PHE A 53 -5.94 -7.95 -5.31
CA PHE A 53 -5.65 -6.74 -6.05
C PHE A 53 -6.83 -6.32 -6.93
N HIS A 54 -7.21 -5.05 -6.88
CA HIS A 54 -8.26 -4.48 -7.72
C HIS A 54 -8.06 -2.98 -7.92
N ARG A 55 -8.68 -2.45 -8.98
CA ARG A 55 -8.77 -1.00 -9.24
C ARG A 55 -9.87 -0.40 -8.37
N LEU A 56 -9.71 0.84 -7.97
CA LEU A 56 -10.74 1.62 -7.30
C LEU A 56 -11.54 2.47 -8.29
N GLU A 57 -12.75 2.83 -7.90
CA GLU A 57 -13.73 3.53 -8.73
C GLU A 57 -14.17 4.86 -8.07
N GLY A 58 -15.01 5.63 -8.77
CA GLY A 58 -15.53 6.91 -8.28
C GLY A 58 -14.44 7.97 -8.11
N SER A 59 -14.39 8.62 -6.95
CA SER A 59 -13.38 9.66 -6.64
C SER A 59 -11.95 9.11 -6.56
N LEU A 60 -11.79 7.78 -6.47
CA LEU A 60 -10.50 7.12 -6.39
C LEU A 60 -10.09 6.46 -7.72
N VAL A 61 -10.71 6.82 -8.84
CA VAL A 61 -10.28 6.37 -10.17
C VAL A 61 -8.77 6.64 -10.35
N GLY A 62 -8.06 5.61 -10.82
CA GLY A 62 -6.60 5.63 -10.96
C GLY A 62 -5.84 5.13 -9.73
N HIS A 63 -6.53 4.87 -8.62
CA HIS A 63 -5.97 4.15 -7.47
C HIS A 63 -6.23 2.65 -7.57
N TYR A 64 -5.46 1.92 -6.79
CA TYR A 64 -5.49 0.48 -6.67
C TYR A 64 -5.49 0.11 -5.19
N ALA A 65 -5.97 -1.08 -4.88
CA ALA A 65 -6.01 -1.59 -3.52
C ALA A 65 -5.58 -3.05 -3.44
N VAL A 66 -4.90 -3.38 -2.35
CA VAL A 66 -4.71 -4.77 -1.89
C VAL A 66 -5.27 -4.94 -0.49
N SER A 67 -5.80 -6.12 -0.21
CA SER A 67 -6.35 -6.50 1.10
C SER A 67 -5.25 -6.72 2.13
N VAL A 68 -5.41 -6.10 3.30
CA VAL A 68 -4.57 -6.31 4.48
C VAL A 68 -5.25 -7.34 5.40
N ASN A 69 -6.36 -6.95 6.03
CA ASN A 69 -7.13 -7.82 6.94
C ASN A 69 -8.60 -7.39 6.94
N GLY A 70 -9.55 -8.31 6.77
CA GLY A 70 -10.97 -8.00 6.73
C GLY A 70 -11.28 -6.87 5.74
N ASN A 71 -11.75 -5.73 6.26
CA ASN A 71 -12.08 -4.53 5.47
C ASN A 71 -10.90 -3.57 5.25
N TRP A 72 -9.73 -3.83 5.82
CA TRP A 72 -8.55 -2.97 5.69
C TRP A 72 -7.88 -3.17 4.33
N ARG A 73 -7.47 -2.06 3.72
CA ARG A 73 -6.86 -2.01 2.40
C ARG A 73 -5.61 -1.14 2.45
N LEU A 74 -4.55 -1.60 1.82
CA LEU A 74 -3.45 -0.73 1.41
C LEU A 74 -3.85 -0.17 0.05
N THR A 75 -3.94 1.14 -0.07
CA THR A 75 -4.28 1.82 -1.33
C THR A 75 -3.12 2.66 -1.82
N PHE A 76 -3.01 2.79 -3.13
CA PHE A 76 -1.91 3.50 -3.78
C PHE A 76 -2.29 3.88 -5.21
N ARG A 77 -1.60 4.87 -5.76
CA ARG A 77 -1.61 5.22 -7.18
C ARG A 77 -0.19 5.05 -7.75
N PHE A 78 -0.09 4.96 -9.06
CA PHE A 78 1.18 5.07 -9.76
C PHE A 78 1.26 6.39 -10.54
N ASP A 79 2.43 7.03 -10.49
CA ASP A 79 2.86 8.10 -11.38
C ASP A 79 4.12 7.64 -12.11
N GLY A 80 3.97 7.29 -13.39
CA GLY A 80 4.99 6.52 -14.10
C GLY A 80 5.34 5.21 -13.36
N PRO A 81 6.64 4.95 -13.08
CA PRO A 81 7.07 3.75 -12.37
C PRO A 81 6.98 3.85 -10.83
N ASP A 82 6.55 5.00 -10.31
CA ASP A 82 6.61 5.30 -8.89
C ASP A 82 5.25 5.15 -8.21
N ALA A 83 5.23 4.52 -7.03
CA ALA A 83 4.05 4.45 -6.18
C ALA A 83 3.90 5.76 -5.40
N VAL A 84 2.72 6.36 -5.47
CA VAL A 84 2.38 7.65 -4.86
C VAL A 84 1.08 7.56 -4.07
N LEU A 85 0.87 8.52 -3.18
CA LEU A 85 -0.35 8.69 -2.40
C LEU A 85 -0.72 7.44 -1.58
N VAL A 86 0.29 6.74 -1.05
CA VAL A 86 0.10 5.48 -0.34
C VAL A 86 -0.65 5.69 0.99
N ASP A 87 -1.70 4.90 1.21
CA ASP A 87 -2.63 5.01 2.34
C ASP A 87 -3.06 3.63 2.87
N TYR A 88 -3.55 3.57 4.11
CA TYR A 88 -3.84 2.32 4.84
C TYR A 88 -4.95 2.43 5.89
#